data_AF-A0A1H4EJP4-F1
#
_entry.id   AF-A0A1H4EJP4-F1
#
_cell.length_a   1.000
_cell.length_b   1.000
_cell.length_c   1.000
_cell.angle_alpha   90.00
_cell.angle_beta   90.00
_cell.angle_gamma   90.00
#
_symmetry.space_group_name_H-M   'P 1'
#
loop_
_entity.id
_entity.type
_entity.pdbx_description
1 polymer ?
#
loop_
_entity_poly.entity_id
_entity_poly.type
_entity_poly.pdbx_seq_one_letter_code
_entity_poly.pdbx_strand_id
1 'polypeptide(L)'
;MDSQGYDIGVEYKTHVENIGWQDVKSNEELSGTFGQSLRLEAIQISLTGADADKYDIYYQVHAQNYGWLGWGKNGESAGTEGFGYRLEAIKIVVVPKGSDAPAIDSTLLPFYKK
;
A
#
# COMPACT_ATOMS: atom_id res chain seq x y z
N MET A 1 19.06 -1.24 9.92
CA MET A 1 18.88 -1.31 11.39
C MET A 1 18.16 -0.07 11.89
N ASP A 2 16.93 -0.26 12.36
CA ASP A 2 16.19 0.75 13.11
C ASP A 2 16.76 0.91 14.54
N SER A 3 16.24 1.88 15.30
CA SER A 3 16.71 2.17 16.66
C SER A 3 16.47 1.04 17.65
N GLN A 4 15.67 0.04 17.29
CA GLN A 4 15.30 -1.11 18.13
C GLN A 4 16.06 -2.38 17.76
N GLY A 5 16.99 -2.31 16.79
CA GLY A 5 17.85 -3.41 16.37
C GLY A 5 17.23 -4.34 15.33
N TYR A 6 16.07 -3.99 14.76
CA TYR A 6 15.49 -4.71 13.64
C TYR A 6 16.05 -4.17 12.32
N ASP A 7 16.40 -5.08 11.41
CA ASP A 7 16.71 -4.74 10.04
C ASP A 7 15.46 -4.90 9.16
N ILE A 8 14.57 -3.91 9.30
CA ILE A 8 13.33 -3.82 8.54
C ILE A 8 13.25 -2.47 7.83
N GLY A 9 12.85 -2.51 6.57
CA GLY A 9 12.56 -1.36 5.73
C GLY A 9 11.28 -1.59 4.93
N VAL A 10 10.92 -0.61 4.12
CA VAL A 10 9.77 -0.70 3.21
C VAL A 10 10.19 -0.34 1.79
N GLU A 11 9.65 -1.07 0.84
CA GLU A 11 9.56 -0.64 -0.56
C GLU A 11 8.10 -0.45 -0.94
N TYR A 12 7.84 0.51 -1.81
CA TYR A 12 6.49 0.84 -2.24
C TYR A 12 6.49 1.51 -3.60
N LYS A 13 5.35 1.40 -4.28
CA LYS A 13 5.04 2.21 -5.46
C LYS A 13 3.58 2.55 -5.47
N THR A 14 3.26 3.64 -6.16
CA THR A 14 1.90 4.17 -6.28
C THR A 14 1.45 4.20 -7.73
N HIS A 15 0.18 3.92 -7.97
CA HIS A 15 -0.49 4.21 -9.23
C HIS A 15 -0.97 5.65 -9.22
N VAL A 16 -0.47 6.48 -10.14
CA VAL A 16 -0.85 7.88 -10.28
C VAL A 16 -1.79 8.02 -11.47
N GLU A 17 -2.85 8.81 -11.30
CA GLU A 17 -3.77 9.16 -12.39
C GLU A 17 -3.00 9.57 -13.66
N ASN A 18 -3.43 9.04 -14.81
CA ASN A 18 -2.89 9.32 -16.15
C ASN A 18 -1.41 9.02 -16.38
N ILE A 19 -0.67 8.57 -15.36
CA ILE A 19 0.76 8.18 -15.47
C ILE A 19 0.90 6.67 -15.32
N GLY A 20 0.17 6.06 -14.40
CA GLY A 20 0.25 4.63 -14.13
C GLY A 20 1.05 4.31 -12.87
N TRP A 21 1.40 3.04 -12.73
CA TRP A 21 2.34 2.57 -11.71
C TRP A 21 3.71 3.23 -11.89
N GLN A 22 4.17 3.92 -10.86
CA GLN A 22 5.51 4.50 -10.81
C GLN A 22 6.58 3.43 -10.48
N ASP A 23 7.85 3.80 -10.61
CA ASP A 23 8.96 2.98 -10.15
C ASP A 23 8.86 2.70 -8.65
N VAL A 24 9.40 1.55 -8.23
CA VAL A 24 9.54 1.22 -6.82
C VAL A 24 10.47 2.21 -6.14
N LYS A 25 10.04 2.67 -4.97
CA LYS A 25 10.79 3.52 -4.04
C LYS A 25 11.02 2.77 -2.76
N SER A 26 12.11 3.10 -2.08
CA SER A 26 12.41 2.56 -0.76
C SER A 26 12.38 3.70 0.25
N ASN A 27 12.02 3.40 1.51
CA ASN A 27 12.20 4.25 2.70
C ASN A 27 12.33 5.77 2.46
N GLU A 28 11.45 6.60 3.01
CA GLU A 28 11.53 8.07 2.94
C GLU A 28 11.47 8.68 1.52
N GLU A 29 11.75 7.94 0.44
CA GLU A 29 11.66 8.43 -0.93
C GLU A 29 10.21 8.75 -1.34
N LEU A 30 10.03 9.80 -2.14
CA LEU A 30 8.71 10.16 -2.65
C LEU A 30 8.26 9.17 -3.75
N SER A 31 7.15 8.47 -3.51
CA SER A 31 6.37 7.77 -4.54
C SER A 31 5.09 8.56 -4.84
N GLY A 32 5.03 9.19 -6.00
CA GLY A 32 3.93 10.04 -6.43
C GLY A 32 4.43 11.31 -7.11
N THR A 33 3.56 12.31 -7.24
CA THR A 33 3.90 13.61 -7.82
C THR A 33 3.71 14.72 -6.80
N PHE A 34 4.49 15.79 -6.94
CA PHE A 34 4.35 16.99 -6.15
C PHE A 34 3.94 18.16 -7.06
N GLY A 35 2.93 18.92 -6.65
CA GLY A 35 2.49 20.13 -7.37
C GLY A 35 1.80 19.91 -8.72
N GLN A 36 1.51 18.66 -9.11
CA GLN A 36 0.90 18.34 -10.41
C GLN A 36 -0.62 18.17 -10.36
N SER A 37 -1.24 18.26 -9.18
CA SER A 37 -2.69 18.08 -8.99
C SER A 37 -3.24 16.73 -9.51
N LEU A 38 -2.39 15.70 -9.52
CA LEU A 38 -2.77 14.32 -9.84
C LEU A 38 -3.04 13.55 -8.55
N ARG A 39 -3.98 12.60 -8.63
CA ARG A 39 -4.34 11.73 -7.50
C ARG A 39 -3.57 10.41 -7.53
N LEU A 40 -3.32 9.87 -6.35
CA LEU A 40 -2.98 8.46 -6.18
C LEU A 40 -4.27 7.64 -6.24
N GLU A 41 -4.23 6.52 -6.96
CA GLU A 41 -5.38 5.62 -7.08
C GLU A 41 -5.14 4.28 -6.37
N ALA A 42 -3.90 3.79 -6.37
CA ALA A 42 -3.51 2.54 -5.73
C ALA A 42 -2.07 2.58 -5.20
N ILE A 43 -1.76 1.60 -4.35
CA ILE A 43 -0.45 1.42 -3.71
C ILE A 43 -0.09 -0.06 -3.62
N GLN A 44 1.20 -0.35 -3.68
CA GLN A 44 1.81 -1.63 -3.31
C GLN A 44 2.89 -1.36 -2.27
N ILE A 45 2.98 -2.19 -1.23
CA ILE A 45 3.96 -2.05 -0.15
C ILE A 45 4.51 -3.44 0.21
N SER A 46 5.84 -3.56 0.29
CA SER A 46 6.53 -4.76 0.76
C SER A 46 7.52 -4.40 1.86
N LEU A 47 7.77 -5.33 2.77
CA LEU A 47 8.85 -5.21 3.75
C LEU A 47 10.18 -5.65 3.12
N THR A 48 11.26 -4.99 3.51
CA THR A 48 12.63 -5.28 3.10
C THR A 48 13.56 -5.36 4.32
N GLY A 49 14.80 -5.82 4.13
CA GLY A 49 15.77 -5.99 5.22
C GLY A 49 15.86 -7.42 5.74
N ALA A 50 16.89 -7.70 6.54
CA ALA A 50 17.21 -9.06 6.99
C ALA A 50 16.16 -9.69 7.92
N ASP A 51 15.31 -8.88 8.56
CA ASP A 51 14.25 -9.34 9.45
C ASP A 51 12.85 -9.34 8.80
N ALA A 52 12.73 -8.96 7.52
CA ALA A 52 11.44 -8.83 6.84
C ALA A 52 10.62 -10.13 6.79
N ASP A 53 11.29 -11.28 6.72
CA ASP A 53 10.66 -12.60 6.67
C ASP A 53 9.99 -13.01 8.00
N LYS A 54 10.26 -12.29 9.09
CA LYS A 54 9.63 -12.47 10.40
C LYS A 54 8.27 -11.77 10.51
N TYR A 55 7.90 -10.97 9.51
CA TYR A 55 6.70 -10.15 9.52
C TYR A 55 5.89 -10.22 8.23
N ASP A 56 4.63 -9.82 8.33
CA ASP A 56 3.75 -9.51 7.22
C ASP A 56 3.30 -8.06 7.34
N ILE A 57 3.15 -7.38 6.20
CA ILE A 57 2.54 -6.06 6.12
C ILE A 57 1.18 -6.16 5.44
N TYR A 58 0.16 -5.63 6.11
CA TYR A 58 -1.20 -5.47 5.60
C TYR A 58 -1.49 -4.00 5.37
N TYR A 59 -2.16 -3.68 4.26
CA TYR A 59 -2.60 -2.33 3.96
C TYR A 59 -3.90 -2.34 3.18
N GLN A 60 -4.75 -1.35 3.45
CA GLN A 60 -5.99 -1.15 2.70
C GLN A 60 -6.22 0.32 2.43
N VAL A 61 -6.90 0.58 1.33
CA VAL A 61 -7.20 1.91 0.81
C VAL A 61 -8.68 2.21 0.95
N HIS A 62 -9.00 3.38 1.48
CA HIS A 62 -10.30 3.99 1.30
C HIS A 62 -10.31 4.69 -0.06
N ALA A 63 -10.94 4.09 -1.06
CA ALA A 63 -11.03 4.64 -2.40
C ALA A 63 -12.33 5.44 -2.55
N GLN A 64 -12.24 6.59 -3.23
CA GLN A 64 -13.42 7.37 -3.61
C GLN A 64 -14.45 6.46 -4.29
N ASN A 65 -15.73 6.63 -3.92
CA ASN A 65 -16.89 5.86 -4.41
C ASN A 65 -16.94 4.37 -4.02
N TYR A 66 -15.91 3.81 -3.39
CA TYR A 66 -15.93 2.43 -2.87
C TYR A 66 -15.96 2.38 -1.33
N GLY A 67 -15.34 3.36 -0.67
CA GLY A 67 -15.06 3.27 0.76
C GLY A 67 -13.81 2.43 1.03
N TRP A 68 -13.74 1.82 2.22
CA TRP A 68 -12.67 0.87 2.55
C TRP A 68 -12.76 -0.37 1.66
N LEU A 69 -11.69 -0.63 0.90
CA LEU A 69 -11.47 -1.88 0.18
C LEU A 69 -10.91 -2.96 1.13
N GLY A 70 -10.75 -4.17 0.63
CA GLY A 70 -10.11 -5.25 1.40
C GLY A 70 -8.63 -4.98 1.71
N TRP A 71 -8.07 -5.80 2.60
CA TRP A 71 -6.64 -5.79 2.91
C TRP A 71 -5.81 -6.43 1.81
N GLY A 72 -4.87 -5.68 1.26
CA GLY A 72 -3.74 -6.21 0.50
C GLY A 72 -2.60 -6.59 1.45
N LYS A 73 -1.76 -7.52 1.02
CA LYS A 73 -0.63 -8.05 1.81
C LYS A 73 0.65 -8.14 0.98
N ASN A 74 1.79 -7.80 1.57
CA ASN A 74 3.14 -8.10 1.04
C ASN A 74 3.31 -7.89 -0.49
N GLY A 75 3.08 -6.67 -0.97
CA GLY A 75 3.27 -6.30 -2.37
C GLY A 75 2.03 -6.46 -3.26
N GLU A 76 0.92 -7.02 -2.75
CA GLU A 76 -0.36 -7.02 -3.45
C GLU A 76 -0.87 -5.61 -3.75
N SER A 77 -1.59 -5.40 -4.85
CA SER A 77 -2.20 -4.09 -5.10
C SER A 77 -3.31 -3.80 -4.08
N ALA A 78 -3.40 -2.54 -3.63
CA ALA A 78 -4.53 -2.02 -2.89
C ALA A 78 -5.00 -0.68 -3.47
N GLY A 79 -6.31 -0.51 -3.66
CA GLY A 79 -6.90 0.70 -4.27
C GLY A 79 -7.58 0.43 -5.61
N THR A 80 -7.47 1.39 -6.53
CA THR A 80 -8.07 1.28 -7.87
C THR A 80 -7.07 1.65 -8.97
N GLU A 81 -7.25 1.13 -10.18
CA GLU A 81 -6.44 1.49 -11.35
C GLU A 81 -7.34 1.85 -12.53
N GLY A 82 -7.15 3.06 -13.06
CA GLY A 82 -7.82 3.53 -14.29
C GLY A 82 -9.24 4.07 -14.08
N PHE A 83 -9.71 4.16 -12.84
CA PHE A 83 -11.04 4.67 -12.51
C PHE A 83 -11.10 6.18 -12.37
N GLY A 84 -9.98 6.82 -12.05
CA GLY A 84 -9.99 8.21 -11.67
C GLY A 84 -10.43 8.45 -10.22
N TYR A 85 -10.30 7.46 -9.34
CA TYR A 85 -10.72 7.56 -7.94
C TYR A 85 -9.52 7.79 -7.03
N ARG A 86 -9.60 8.84 -6.20
CA ARG A 86 -8.52 9.17 -5.26
C ARG A 86 -8.48 8.19 -4.10
N LEU A 87 -7.27 7.90 -3.62
CA LEU A 87 -7.01 7.36 -2.30
C LEU A 87 -7.33 8.45 -1.26
N GLU A 88 -8.34 8.21 -0.42
CA GLU A 88 -8.81 9.17 0.60
C GLU A 88 -8.23 8.87 1.99
N ALA A 89 -7.95 7.60 2.28
CA ALA A 89 -7.27 7.17 3.49
C ALA A 89 -6.53 5.84 3.27
N ILE A 90 -5.55 5.56 4.12
CA ILE A 90 -4.83 4.29 4.17
C ILE A 90 -4.72 3.80 5.61
N LYS A 91 -4.85 2.49 5.81
CA LYS A 91 -4.42 1.81 7.04
C LYS A 91 -3.26 0.90 6.69
N ILE A 92 -2.27 0.84 7.58
CA ILE A 92 -1.10 -0.03 7.42
C ILE A 92 -0.83 -0.68 8.78
N VAL A 93 -0.63 -2.00 8.78
CA VAL A 93 -0.32 -2.78 9.98
C VAL A 93 0.78 -3.77 9.67
N VAL A 94 1.79 -3.84 10.54
CA VAL A 94 2.83 -4.87 10.50
C VAL A 94 2.56 -5.86 11.63
N VAL A 95 2.56 -7.15 11.31
CA VAL A 95 2.26 -8.26 12.23
C VAL A 95 3.30 -9.38 12.09
N PRO A 96 3.49 -10.25 13.08
CA PRO A 96 4.34 -11.43 12.92
C PRO A 96 3.94 -12.28 11.71
N LYS A 97 4.92 -12.91 11.06
CA LYS A 97 4.71 -13.72 9.85
C LYS A 97 3.61 -14.76 10.06
N GLY A 98 2.68 -14.84 9.12
CA GLY A 98 1.59 -15.82 9.14
C GLY A 98 0.43 -15.47 10.07
N SER A 99 0.44 -14.29 10.71
CA SER A 99 -0.73 -13.80 11.45
C SER A 99 -1.87 -13.47 10.50
N ASP A 100 -3.11 -13.54 11.01
CA ASP A 100 -4.29 -13.10 10.26
C ASP A 100 -4.23 -11.60 9.94
N ALA A 101 -4.96 -11.21 8.88
CA ALA A 101 -5.22 -9.80 8.62
C ALA A 101 -5.90 -9.15 9.84
N PRO A 102 -5.72 -7.83 10.06
CA PRO A 102 -6.47 -7.11 11.07
C PRO A 102 -7.99 -7.25 10.88
N ALA A 103 -8.78 -6.80 11.86
CA ALA A 103 -10.24 -6.85 11.80
C ALA A 103 -10.77 -6.40 10.43
N ILE A 104 -11.56 -7.27 9.80
CA ILE A 104 -12.14 -7.04 8.48
C ILE A 104 -13.20 -5.95 8.62
N ASP A 105 -12.96 -4.78 8.03
CA ASP A 105 -13.95 -3.71 7.94
C ASP A 105 -14.62 -3.62 6.54
N SER A 106 -14.23 -4.51 5.61
CA SER A 106 -14.77 -4.60 4.26
C SER A 106 -14.69 -6.02 3.69
N THR A 107 -15.71 -6.46 2.97
CA THR A 107 -15.71 -7.74 2.22
C THR A 107 -15.29 -7.58 0.76
N LEU A 108 -14.90 -6.36 0.35
CA LEU A 108 -14.44 -6.08 -0.99
C LEU A 108 -13.04 -6.67 -1.23
N LEU A 109 -12.68 -6.80 -2.51
CA LEU A 109 -11.30 -7.11 -2.88
C LEU A 109 -10.40 -5.92 -2.50
N PRO A 110 -9.10 -6.16 -2.25
CA PRO A 110 -8.17 -5.07 -1.98
C PRO A 110 -7.98 -4.14 -3.17
N PHE A 111 -8.21 -4.63 -4.39
CA PHE A 111 -7.91 -3.90 -5.61
C PHE A 111 -8.90 -4.17 -6.75
N TYR A 112 -9.19 -3.10 -7.49
CA TYR A 112 -10.01 -3.12 -8.70
C TYR A 112 -9.31 -2.41 -9.85
N LYS A 113 -9.37 -2.99 -11.05
CA LYS A 113 -8.80 -2.41 -12.28
C LYS A 113 -9.87 -2.29 -13.36
N LYS A 114 -9.86 -1.16 -14.08
CA LYS A 114 -10.76 -0.89 -15.22
C LYS A 114 -10.25 -1.52 -16.52
#